data_AF-A0AA39LWJ4-F1
#
_entry.id   AF-A0AA39LWJ4-F1
#
_cell.length_a   1.000
_cell.length_b   1.000
_cell.length_c   1.000
_cell.angle_alpha   90.00
_cell.angle_beta   90.00
_cell.angle_gamma   90.00
#
_symmetry.space_group_name_H-M   'P 1'
#
loop_
_entity.id
_entity.type
_entity.pdbx_description
1 polymer ?
#
loop_
_entity_poly.entity_id
_entity_poly.type
_entity_poly.pdbx_seq_one_letter_code
_entity_poly.pdbx_strand_id
1 'polypeptide(L)'
;MFLAESVSPESLCVVVCASPFASFLDFNVMQTVISTLEKLDGEMDAQIAEINNFVEQRNAVAQMPEWSALAKMSADWKPLLCAKLDMTITESIVEFEALLNRLQEASVKLRCFFAEKLDKSYTFQADLLAFVDNMDAIHKGYEEAIRSLHLNLNNCELKRISLFDTNPEIRSAVQRIKADIAI
;
A
#
# COMPACT_ATOMS: atom_id res chain seq x y z
N MET A 1 24.36 -25.76 -2.60
CA MET A 1 24.86 -24.48 -3.16
C MET A 1 23.97 -24.16 -4.36
N PHE A 2 22.94 -23.34 -4.15
CA PHE A 2 22.16 -22.76 -5.25
C PHE A 2 22.26 -21.26 -5.07
N LEU A 3 22.91 -20.59 -6.02
CA LEU A 3 22.93 -19.14 -6.11
C LEU A 3 21.55 -18.74 -6.61
N ALA A 4 20.79 -18.04 -5.77
CA ALA A 4 19.63 -17.29 -6.23
C ALA A 4 20.16 -16.18 -7.13
N GLU A 5 19.98 -16.32 -8.44
CA GLU A 5 20.20 -15.22 -9.38
C GLU A 5 19.24 -14.10 -9.02
N SER A 6 19.81 -12.99 -8.57
CA SER A 6 19.11 -11.74 -8.32
C SER A 6 18.56 -11.24 -9.65
N VAL A 7 17.27 -11.44 -9.90
CA VAL A 7 16.56 -10.82 -11.01
C VAL A 7 16.57 -9.32 -10.76
N SER A 8 17.28 -8.56 -11.60
CA SER A 8 17.30 -7.09 -11.49
C SER A 8 15.92 -6.53 -11.88
N PRO A 9 15.51 -5.39 -11.33
CA PRO A 9 14.25 -4.72 -11.70
C PRO A 9 14.14 -4.42 -13.20
N GLU A 10 15.29 -4.23 -13.86
CA GLU A 10 15.39 -4.00 -15.30
C GLU A 10 14.96 -5.25 -16.10
N SER A 11 15.24 -6.45 -15.58
CA SER A 11 14.90 -7.72 -16.25
C SER A 11 13.41 -8.04 -16.21
N LEU A 12 12.65 -7.49 -15.24
CA LEU A 12 11.20 -7.65 -15.15
C LEU A 12 10.46 -6.77 -16.15
N CYS A 13 11.00 -5.60 -16.50
CA CYS A 13 10.38 -4.70 -17.48
C CYS A 13 10.45 -5.36 -18.89
N VAL A 14 11.52 -6.09 -19.24
CA VAL A 14 11.69 -6.71 -20.58
C VAL A 14 10.64 -7.77 -20.95
N VAL A 15 10.13 -8.55 -19.99
CA VAL A 15 9.24 -9.69 -20.31
C VAL A 15 7.80 -9.25 -20.63
N VAL A 16 7.39 -8.06 -20.21
CA VAL A 16 6.03 -7.53 -20.45
C VAL A 16 5.96 -6.67 -21.73
N CYS A 17 7.11 -6.23 -22.26
CA CYS A 17 7.20 -5.17 -23.29
C CYS A 17 7.17 -5.63 -24.76
N ALA A 18 6.87 -6.90 -25.07
CA ALA A 18 7.03 -7.46 -26.43
C ALA A 18 5.71 -7.74 -27.20
N SER A 19 4.69 -6.87 -27.13
CA SER A 19 3.45 -7.03 -27.94
C SER A 19 3.14 -5.84 -28.85
N PRO A 20 3.01 -6.02 -30.18
CA PRO A 20 2.89 -4.94 -31.17
C PRO A 20 1.47 -4.35 -31.36
N PHE A 21 0.51 -4.61 -30.46
CA PHE A 21 -0.89 -4.11 -30.57
C PHE A 21 -1.12 -2.70 -29.99
N ALA A 22 -0.11 -1.83 -30.08
CA ALA A 22 0.11 -0.74 -29.14
C ALA A 22 -0.74 0.55 -29.27
N SER A 23 -1.50 0.85 -30.31
CA SER A 23 -1.99 2.24 -30.50
C SER A 23 -3.43 2.56 -30.03
N PHE A 24 -4.28 1.57 -29.74
CA PHE A 24 -5.64 1.79 -29.22
C PHE A 24 -5.90 1.13 -27.85
N LEU A 25 -4.94 0.34 -27.36
CA LEU A 25 -5.02 -0.40 -26.09
C LEU A 25 -4.46 0.40 -24.89
N ASP A 26 -3.91 1.59 -25.12
CA ASP A 26 -3.04 2.29 -24.18
C ASP A 26 -3.77 3.09 -23.08
N PHE A 27 -4.87 3.78 -23.42
CA PHE A 27 -5.65 4.55 -22.44
C PHE A 27 -6.51 3.67 -21.54
N ASN A 28 -7.06 2.59 -22.09
CA ASN A 28 -7.81 1.61 -21.31
C ASN A 28 -6.92 0.93 -20.25
N VAL A 29 -5.66 0.65 -20.58
CA VAL A 29 -4.69 0.11 -19.61
C VAL A 29 -4.39 1.14 -18.52
N MET A 30 -4.11 2.39 -18.87
CA MET A 30 -3.85 3.44 -17.87
C MET A 30 -5.05 3.70 -16.95
N GLN A 31 -6.26 3.74 -17.51
CA GLN A 31 -7.50 3.88 -16.73
C GLN A 31 -7.71 2.68 -15.80
N THR A 32 -7.39 1.46 -16.26
CA THR A 32 -7.46 0.25 -15.45
C THR A 32 -6.47 0.30 -14.29
N VAL A 33 -5.24 0.78 -14.52
CA VAL A 33 -4.24 0.94 -13.45
C VAL A 33 -4.69 2.01 -12.45
N ILE A 34 -5.16 3.18 -12.89
CA ILE A 34 -5.66 4.23 -11.97
C ILE A 34 -6.84 3.71 -11.13
N SER A 35 -7.81 3.03 -11.76
CA SER A 35 -8.95 2.45 -11.03
C SER A 35 -8.49 1.38 -10.03
N THR A 36 -7.47 0.59 -10.39
CA THR A 36 -6.87 -0.39 -9.48
C THR A 36 -6.19 0.29 -8.30
N LEU A 37 -5.49 1.41 -8.52
CA LEU A 37 -4.87 2.20 -7.47
C LEU A 37 -5.90 2.83 -6.52
N GLU A 38 -7.03 3.31 -7.03
CA GLU A 38 -8.14 3.79 -6.19
C GLU A 38 -8.72 2.69 -5.31
N LYS A 39 -8.89 1.49 -5.89
CA LYS A 39 -9.33 0.32 -5.12
C LYS A 39 -8.31 -0.05 -4.04
N LEU A 40 -7.03 -0.03 -4.38
CA LEU A 40 -5.94 -0.30 -3.43
C LEU A 40 -5.90 0.75 -2.31
N ASP A 41 -6.11 2.04 -2.60
CA ASP A 41 -6.19 3.10 -1.57
C ASP A 41 -7.29 2.78 -0.54
N GLY A 42 -8.46 2.33 -1.01
CA GLY A 42 -9.57 1.92 -0.16
C GLY A 42 -9.32 0.62 0.62
N GLU A 43 -8.73 -0.40 -0.02
CA GLU A 43 -8.33 -1.66 0.65
C GLU A 43 -7.30 -1.38 1.74
N MET A 44 -6.32 -0.52 1.48
CA MET A 44 -5.30 -0.10 2.44
C MET A 44 -5.89 0.70 3.62
N ASP A 45 -6.83 1.62 3.37
CA ASP A 45 -7.52 2.38 4.43
C ASP A 45 -8.29 1.45 5.38
N ALA A 46 -9.01 0.47 4.83
CA ALA A 46 -9.72 -0.53 5.62
C ALA A 46 -8.76 -1.37 6.48
N GLN A 47 -7.64 -1.81 5.91
CA GLN A 47 -6.65 -2.62 6.63
C GLN A 47 -5.95 -1.83 7.74
N ILE A 48 -5.65 -0.54 7.51
CA ILE A 48 -5.09 0.35 8.53
C ILE A 48 -6.06 0.49 9.71
N ALA A 49 -7.35 0.70 9.43
CA ALA A 49 -8.37 0.82 10.47
C ALA A 49 -8.49 -0.48 11.28
N GLU A 50 -8.41 -1.63 10.62
CA GLU A 50 -8.44 -2.94 11.28
C GLU A 50 -7.22 -3.17 12.20
N ILE A 51 -6.00 -2.91 11.71
CA ILE A 51 -4.77 -3.01 12.52
C ILE A 51 -4.85 -2.11 13.75
N ASN A 52 -5.23 -0.84 13.57
CA ASN A 52 -5.35 0.12 14.66
C ASN A 52 -6.37 -0.33 15.71
N ASN A 53 -7.53 -0.86 15.28
CA ASN A 53 -8.54 -1.41 16.18
C ASN A 53 -8.01 -2.60 16.99
N PHE A 54 -7.24 -3.51 16.38
CA PHE A 54 -6.63 -4.62 17.13
C PHE A 54 -5.58 -4.14 18.13
N VAL A 55 -4.76 -3.16 17.77
CA VAL A 55 -3.78 -2.54 18.68
C VAL A 55 -4.50 -1.87 19.87
N GLU A 56 -5.58 -1.14 19.63
CA GLU A 56 -6.41 -0.55 20.68
C GLU A 56 -7.00 -1.61 21.62
N GLN A 57 -7.58 -2.68 21.07
CA GLN A 57 -8.12 -3.79 21.86
C GLN A 57 -7.03 -4.45 22.70
N ARG A 58 -5.86 -4.67 22.12
CA ARG A 58 -4.71 -5.28 22.79
C ARG A 58 -4.23 -4.40 23.94
N ASN A 59 -4.17 -3.08 23.74
CA ASN A 59 -3.84 -2.13 24.79
C ASN A 59 -4.90 -2.10 25.90
N ALA A 60 -6.19 -2.13 25.55
CA ALA A 60 -7.27 -2.21 26.52
C ALA A 60 -7.18 -3.48 27.38
N VAL A 61 -6.95 -4.65 26.77
CA VAL A 61 -6.74 -5.93 27.48
C VAL A 61 -5.53 -5.84 28.40
N ALA A 62 -4.40 -5.29 27.93
CA ALA A 62 -3.20 -5.11 28.74
C ALA A 62 -3.43 -4.21 29.97
N GLN A 63 -4.32 -3.21 29.86
CA GLN A 63 -4.68 -2.31 30.96
C GLN A 63 -5.77 -2.86 31.89
N MET A 64 -6.41 -3.99 31.55
CA MET A 64 -7.47 -4.55 32.39
C MET A 64 -6.93 -4.96 33.77
N PRO A 65 -7.64 -4.63 34.86
CA PRO A 65 -7.23 -4.98 36.21
C PRO A 65 -7.28 -6.51 36.44
N GLU A 66 -6.34 -7.00 37.25
CA GLU A 66 -6.19 -8.43 37.58
C GLU A 66 -7.33 -9.01 38.43
N TRP A 67 -8.27 -8.20 38.88
CA TRP A 67 -9.45 -8.65 39.64
C TRP A 67 -10.72 -8.74 38.79
N SER A 68 -10.58 -8.63 37.45
CA SER A 68 -11.71 -8.83 36.52
C SER A 68 -12.35 -10.21 36.72
N ALA A 69 -13.63 -10.36 36.38
CA ALA A 69 -14.34 -11.64 36.50
C ALA A 69 -13.63 -12.79 35.76
N LEU A 70 -12.83 -12.47 34.72
CA LEU A 70 -12.03 -13.40 33.94
C LEU A 70 -10.80 -13.92 34.69
N ALA A 71 -10.18 -13.09 35.54
CA ALA A 71 -9.05 -13.51 36.38
C ALA A 71 -9.43 -14.53 37.45
N LYS A 72 -10.73 -14.58 37.81
CA LYS A 72 -11.27 -15.63 38.70
C LYS A 72 -11.40 -16.99 38.00
N MET A 73 -11.38 -17.03 36.66
CA MET A 73 -11.54 -18.27 35.88
C MET A 73 -10.20 -18.89 35.47
N SER A 74 -9.18 -18.07 35.22
CA SER A 74 -7.81 -18.50 34.93
C SER A 74 -6.86 -17.35 35.24
N ALA A 75 -5.64 -17.61 35.73
CA ALA A 75 -4.64 -16.55 35.88
C ALA A 75 -4.03 -16.12 34.53
N ASP A 76 -4.06 -17.02 33.55
CA ASP A 76 -3.37 -16.85 32.25
C ASP A 76 -4.26 -16.24 31.16
N TRP A 77 -5.53 -15.94 31.45
CA TRP A 77 -6.47 -15.42 30.44
C TRP A 77 -5.95 -14.15 29.75
N LYS A 78 -5.35 -13.23 30.51
CA LYS A 78 -4.86 -11.94 30.05
C LYS A 78 -3.66 -12.08 29.12
N PRO A 79 -2.57 -12.77 29.52
CA PRO A 79 -1.45 -13.02 28.60
C PRO A 79 -1.85 -13.84 27.38
N LEU A 80 -2.77 -14.82 27.52
CA LEU A 80 -3.27 -15.60 26.36
C LEU A 80 -4.06 -14.72 25.37
N LEU A 81 -4.92 -13.83 25.87
CA LEU A 81 -5.69 -12.93 25.02
C LEU A 81 -4.79 -11.89 24.33
N CYS A 82 -3.80 -11.34 25.05
CA CYS A 82 -2.77 -10.49 24.43
C CYS A 82 -1.99 -11.24 23.35
N ALA A 83 -1.53 -12.46 23.62
CA ALA A 83 -0.79 -13.26 22.62
C ALA A 83 -1.64 -13.56 21.38
N LYS A 84 -2.93 -13.84 21.56
CA LYS A 84 -3.87 -14.03 20.44
C LYS A 84 -4.00 -12.76 19.61
N LEU A 85 -4.16 -11.60 20.25
CA LEU A 85 -4.26 -10.32 19.54
C LEU A 85 -2.93 -9.96 18.85
N ASP A 86 -1.79 -10.22 19.47
CA ASP A 86 -0.47 -10.03 18.86
C ASP A 86 -0.31 -10.88 17.58
N MET A 87 -0.80 -12.12 17.58
CA MET A 87 -0.86 -12.96 16.36
C MET A 87 -1.78 -12.37 15.29
N THR A 88 -3.00 -11.97 15.65
CA THR A 88 -3.96 -11.38 14.70
C THR A 88 -3.43 -10.08 14.09
N ILE A 89 -2.79 -9.21 14.89
CA ILE A 89 -2.15 -7.99 14.38
C ILE A 89 -1.05 -8.35 13.38
N THR A 90 -0.24 -9.37 13.69
CA THR A 90 0.84 -9.83 12.78
C THR A 90 0.27 -10.34 11.46
N GLU A 91 -0.81 -11.12 11.49
CA GLU A 91 -1.51 -11.60 10.28
C GLU A 91 -2.04 -10.42 9.44
N SER A 92 -2.70 -9.45 10.07
CA SER A 92 -3.20 -8.26 9.37
C SER A 92 -2.07 -7.39 8.79
N ILE A 93 -0.90 -7.33 9.43
CA ILE A 93 0.28 -6.65 8.89
C ILE A 93 0.78 -7.36 7.62
N VAL A 94 0.83 -8.69 7.60
CA VAL A 94 1.25 -9.47 6.40
C VAL A 94 0.30 -9.21 5.23
N GLU A 95 -1.01 -9.13 5.49
CA GLU A 95 -2.00 -8.75 4.47
C GLU A 95 -1.77 -7.32 3.95
N PHE A 96 -1.45 -6.38 4.84
CA PHE A 96 -1.13 -5.01 4.47
C PHE A 96 0.17 -4.91 3.64
N GLU A 97 1.21 -5.68 3.98
CA GLU A 97 2.44 -5.80 3.17
C GLU A 97 2.14 -6.34 1.77
N ALA A 98 1.20 -7.27 1.62
CA ALA A 98 0.77 -7.76 0.31
C ALA A 98 0.06 -6.66 -0.52
N LEU A 99 -0.74 -5.80 0.11
CA LEU A 99 -1.35 -4.64 -0.55
C LEU A 99 -0.29 -3.62 -0.98
N LEU A 100 0.72 -3.36 -0.15
CA LEU A 100 1.84 -2.49 -0.51
C LEU A 100 2.64 -3.00 -1.70
N ASN A 101 2.94 -4.31 -1.74
CA ASN A 101 3.61 -4.90 -2.88
C ASN A 101 2.81 -4.73 -4.18
N ARG A 102 1.47 -4.90 -4.12
CA ARG A 102 0.58 -4.65 -5.26
C ARG A 102 0.58 -3.18 -5.69
N LEU A 103 0.65 -2.25 -4.74
CA LEU A 103 0.79 -0.81 -5.01
C LEU A 103 2.13 -0.53 -5.72
N GLN A 104 3.24 -1.10 -5.25
CA GLN A 104 4.55 -0.94 -5.86
C GLN A 104 4.60 -1.50 -7.29
N GLU A 105 4.04 -2.69 -7.51
CA GLU A 105 3.93 -3.26 -8.86
C GLU A 105 3.11 -2.37 -9.80
N ALA A 106 2.00 -1.81 -9.32
CA ALA A 106 1.18 -0.90 -10.10
C ALA A 106 1.93 0.41 -10.42
N SER A 107 2.67 0.97 -9.45
CA SER A 107 3.54 2.14 -9.64
C SER A 107 4.61 1.88 -10.71
N VAL A 108 5.32 0.74 -10.63
CA VAL A 108 6.35 0.34 -11.59
C VAL A 108 5.77 0.13 -12.99
N LYS A 109 4.61 -0.53 -13.10
CA LYS A 109 3.91 -0.71 -14.39
C LYS A 109 3.53 0.63 -15.01
N LEU A 110 3.04 1.58 -14.20
CA LEU A 110 2.78 2.94 -14.64
C LEU A 110 4.09 3.55 -15.18
N ARG A 111 5.18 3.50 -14.41
CA ARG A 111 6.48 4.08 -14.81
C ARG A 111 7.06 3.47 -16.10
N CYS A 112 7.04 2.14 -16.26
CA CYS A 112 7.50 1.46 -17.49
C CYS A 112 6.65 1.89 -18.70
N PHE A 113 5.32 2.01 -18.54
CA PHE A 113 4.44 2.49 -19.62
C PHE A 113 4.86 3.88 -20.14
N PHE A 114 5.35 4.77 -19.27
CA PHE A 114 5.78 6.12 -19.68
C PHE A 114 7.11 6.16 -20.40
N ALA A 115 8.05 5.31 -20.03
CA ALA A 115 9.36 5.26 -20.68
C ALA A 115 9.23 4.91 -22.18
N GLU A 116 8.18 4.18 -22.56
CA GLU A 116 8.02 3.65 -23.93
C GLU A 116 7.06 4.45 -24.81
N LYS A 117 6.06 5.17 -24.24
CA LYS A 117 4.84 5.53 -24.99
C LYS A 117 4.42 7.00 -24.98
N LEU A 118 5.21 7.88 -24.39
CA LEU A 118 4.78 9.27 -24.20
C LEU A 118 5.08 10.15 -25.42
N ASP A 119 4.05 10.37 -26.24
CA ASP A 119 3.99 11.39 -27.31
C ASP A 119 2.98 12.52 -26.95
N LYS A 120 2.55 12.59 -25.67
CA LYS A 120 1.64 13.62 -25.13
C LYS A 120 2.39 14.87 -24.67
N SER A 121 1.64 15.95 -24.39
CA SER A 121 2.19 17.24 -23.98
C SER A 121 3.08 17.14 -22.73
N TYR A 122 4.05 18.07 -22.64
CA TYR A 122 4.97 18.19 -21.51
C TYR A 122 4.27 18.26 -20.14
N THR A 123 3.06 18.85 -20.09
CA THR A 123 2.28 18.99 -18.86
C THR A 123 1.70 17.66 -18.37
N PHE A 124 1.19 16.82 -19.27
CA PHE A 124 0.67 15.50 -18.91
C PHE A 124 1.78 14.59 -18.37
N GLN A 125 2.97 14.64 -18.99
CA GLN A 125 4.14 13.91 -18.51
C GLN A 125 4.57 14.35 -17.10
N ALA A 126 4.61 15.66 -16.84
CA ALA A 126 5.02 16.20 -15.54
C ALA A 126 4.02 15.86 -14.42
N ASP A 127 2.72 16.00 -14.68
CA ASP A 127 1.66 15.66 -13.73
C ASP A 127 1.70 14.18 -13.34
N LEU A 128 2.00 13.33 -14.31
CA LEU A 128 1.95 11.89 -14.12
C LEU A 128 3.23 11.36 -13.47
N LEU A 129 4.40 11.92 -13.79
CA LEU A 129 5.61 11.67 -13.00
C LEU A 129 5.44 12.08 -11.53
N ALA A 130 4.87 13.27 -11.27
CA ALA A 130 4.59 13.72 -9.92
C ALA A 130 3.66 12.77 -9.17
N PHE A 131 2.65 12.21 -9.84
CA PHE A 131 1.77 11.20 -9.27
C PHE A 131 2.52 9.90 -8.92
N VAL A 132 3.36 9.38 -9.82
CA VAL A 132 4.16 8.17 -9.55
C VAL A 132 5.15 8.39 -8.40
N ASP A 133 5.84 9.52 -8.37
CA ASP A 133 6.79 9.83 -7.30
C ASP A 133 6.08 9.96 -5.94
N ASN A 134 4.84 10.49 -5.93
CA ASN A 134 4.01 10.50 -4.73
C ASN A 134 3.67 9.09 -4.25
N MET A 135 3.34 8.16 -5.16
CA MET A 135 3.07 6.76 -4.79
C MET A 135 4.30 6.09 -4.17
N ASP A 136 5.48 6.29 -4.76
CA ASP A 136 6.74 5.72 -4.22
C ASP A 136 7.07 6.29 -2.83
N ALA A 137 6.81 7.58 -2.61
CA ALA A 137 7.00 8.22 -1.30
C ALA A 137 6.05 7.65 -0.25
N ILE A 138 4.78 7.45 -0.60
CA ILE A 138 3.76 6.85 0.27
C ILE A 138 4.10 5.40 0.60
N HIS A 139 4.53 4.61 -0.40
CA HIS A 139 4.97 3.23 -0.19
C HIS A 139 6.10 3.15 0.84
N LYS A 140 7.16 3.95 0.69
CA LYS A 140 8.28 4.01 1.65
C LYS A 140 7.84 4.43 3.06
N GLY A 141 6.91 5.39 3.14
CA GLY A 141 6.34 5.82 4.42
C GLY A 141 5.62 4.69 5.15
N TYR A 142 4.86 3.87 4.43
CA TYR A 142 4.21 2.69 5.01
C TYR A 142 5.18 1.57 5.36
N GLU A 143 6.21 1.30 4.56
CA GLU A 143 7.26 0.32 4.90
C GLU A 143 7.96 0.67 6.23
N GLU A 144 8.26 1.95 6.44
CA GLU A 144 8.88 2.43 7.68
C GLU A 144 7.93 2.29 8.88
N ALA A 145 6.64 2.59 8.69
CA ALA A 145 5.62 2.44 9.71
C ALA A 145 5.40 0.97 10.10
N ILE A 146 5.35 0.06 9.12
CA ILE A 146 5.24 -1.39 9.35
C ILE A 146 6.47 -1.92 10.08
N ARG A 147 7.68 -1.54 9.66
CA ARG A 147 8.91 -1.93 10.34
C ARG A 147 8.89 -1.49 11.81
N SER A 148 8.36 -0.30 12.09
CA SER A 148 8.20 0.22 13.45
C SER A 148 7.17 -0.58 14.26
N LEU A 149 6.05 -0.99 13.64
CA LEU A 149 5.04 -1.86 14.24
C LEU A 149 5.59 -3.23 14.62
N HIS A 150 6.30 -3.89 13.71
CA HIS A 150 6.95 -5.19 13.97
C HIS A 150 7.91 -5.12 15.17
N LEU A 151 8.58 -3.98 15.37
CA LEU A 151 9.52 -3.77 16.48
C LEU A 151 8.82 -3.39 17.79
N ASN A 152 7.66 -2.73 17.74
CA ASN A 152 6.92 -2.31 18.93
C ASN A 152 5.41 -2.15 18.67
N LEU A 153 4.65 -3.22 18.89
CA LEU A 153 3.19 -3.25 18.78
C LEU A 153 2.45 -2.32 19.76
N ASN A 154 3.13 -1.79 20.79
CA ASN A 154 2.46 -1.02 21.85
C ASN A 154 2.23 0.46 21.51
N ASN A 155 2.90 1.01 20.48
CA ASN A 155 3.07 2.46 20.34
C ASN A 155 2.92 3.01 18.91
N CYS A 156 2.42 2.23 17.96
CA CYS A 156 2.35 2.67 16.57
C CYS A 156 0.91 2.65 16.06
N GLU A 157 0.33 3.84 15.89
CA GLU A 157 -0.87 4.02 15.08
C GLU A 157 -0.43 4.19 13.62
N LEU A 158 -0.91 3.33 12.73
CA LEU A 158 -0.72 3.53 11.30
C LEU A 158 -1.54 4.76 10.90
N LYS A 159 -0.84 5.81 10.45
CA LYS A 159 -1.50 7.00 9.90
C LYS A 159 -1.92 6.72 8.47
N ARG A 160 -3.19 6.99 8.17
CA ARG A 160 -3.67 7.04 6.80
C ARG A 160 -2.98 8.17 6.05
N ILE A 161 -2.36 7.81 4.94
CA ILE A 161 -1.78 8.72 3.95
C ILE A 161 -2.44 8.34 2.60
N SER A 162 -3.41 9.13 2.16
CA SER A 162 -4.13 8.85 0.90
C SER A 162 -3.23 9.06 -0.31
N LEU A 163 -3.30 8.14 -1.27
CA LEU A 163 -2.60 8.25 -2.56
C LEU A 163 -3.06 9.46 -3.40
N PHE A 164 -4.30 9.90 -3.21
CA PHE A 164 -4.96 10.90 -4.06
C PHE A 164 -5.21 12.25 -3.38
N ASP A 165 -5.25 12.28 -2.05
CA ASP A 165 -5.69 13.44 -1.27
C ASP A 165 -4.61 14.12 -0.41
N THR A 166 -3.38 13.61 -0.46
CA THR A 166 -2.26 14.11 0.36
C THR A 166 -1.71 15.45 -0.07
N ASN A 167 -1.82 15.82 -1.36
CA ASN A 167 -1.35 17.09 -1.90
C ASN A 167 -2.36 17.65 -2.94
N PRO A 168 -2.84 18.90 -2.80
CA PRO A 168 -3.73 19.54 -3.78
C PRO A 168 -3.21 19.52 -5.23
N GLU A 169 -1.89 19.58 -5.41
CA GLU A 169 -1.25 19.51 -6.73
C GLU A 169 -1.36 18.10 -7.32
N ILE A 170 -1.16 17.06 -6.51
CA ILE A 170 -1.31 15.66 -6.92
C ILE A 170 -2.78 15.35 -7.23
N ARG A 171 -3.71 15.82 -6.39
CA ARG A 171 -5.15 15.70 -6.68
C ARG A 171 -5.49 16.35 -8.02
N SER A 172 -4.97 17.55 -8.28
CA SER A 172 -5.20 18.28 -9.53
C SER A 172 -4.58 17.56 -10.72
N ALA A 173 -3.35 17.04 -10.57
CA ALA A 173 -2.66 16.24 -11.57
C ALA A 173 -3.48 14.99 -11.94
N VAL A 174 -3.98 14.24 -10.94
CA VAL A 174 -4.82 13.05 -11.18
C VAL A 174 -6.10 13.40 -11.95
N GLN A 175 -6.76 14.52 -11.61
CA GLN A 175 -7.95 14.95 -12.34
C GLN A 175 -7.65 15.36 -13.78
N ARG A 176 -6.51 16.03 -14.02
CA ARG A 176 -6.05 16.37 -15.38
C ARG A 176 -5.71 15.11 -16.17
N ILE A 177 -5.00 14.15 -15.56
CA ILE A 177 -4.69 12.85 -16.16
C ILE A 177 -5.97 12.11 -16.55
N LYS A 178 -6.96 12.04 -15.66
CA LYS A 178 -8.26 11.42 -15.94
C LYS A 178 -9.01 12.12 -17.07
N ALA A 179 -9.00 13.45 -17.10
CA ALA A 179 -9.61 14.21 -18.18
C ALA A 179 -8.91 13.95 -19.52
N ASP A 180 -7.58 13.89 -19.54
CA ASP A 180 -6.77 13.62 -20.73
C ASP A 180 -6.87 12.16 -21.23
N ILE A 181 -7.31 11.23 -20.37
CA ILE A 181 -7.63 9.84 -20.72
C ILE A 181 -9.05 9.71 -21.30
N ALA A 182 -9.99 10.55 -20.87
CA ALA A 182 -11.40 10.48 -21.27
C ALA A 182 -11.70 11.09 -22.65
N ILE A 183 -10.75 11.85 -23.22
CA ILE A 183 -10.83 12.51 -24.55
C ILE A 183 -10.24 11.60 -25.62
#